data_AF-A0A7S1WDM0-F1
#
_entry.id   AF-A0A7S1WDM0-F1
#
_cell.length_a   1.000
_cell.length_b   1.000
_cell.length_c   1.000
_cell.angle_alpha   90.00
_cell.angle_beta   90.00
_cell.angle_gamma   90.00
#
_symmetry.space_group_name_H-M   'P 1'
#
loop_
_entity.id
_entity.type
_entity.pdbx_description
1 polymer ?
#
loop_
_entity_poly.entity_id
_entity_poly.type
_entity_poly.pdbx_seq_one_letter_code
_entity_poly.pdbx_strand_id
1 'polypeptide(L)'
;NETLEELDVLLTGGRLSPMAKETVRTAYKDAPEWEQLQAAQQAIAMTAEFNTLGKPLPQASPRASTLAQTKTAARPYKAVVMLFLAGGADTWNMLVPQDCPLYEEYRDVRTDLALEPTELIPIVTSGQQCAKFGVHARLSFLKSLYDKGDAAFVSNIGALVEPTTLQQFKSGQARQCFGLFSHS
;
A
#
# COMPACT_ATOMS: atom_id res chain seq x y z
N ASN A 1 -3.49 -39.17 9.18
CA ASN A 1 -3.64 -39.41 7.74
C ASN A 1 -2.34 -38.92 7.13
N GLU A 2 -1.47 -39.84 6.74
CA GLU A 2 -0.09 -39.55 6.30
C GLU A 2 -0.07 -38.48 5.20
N THR A 3 -1.00 -38.57 4.25
CA THR A 3 -1.17 -37.60 3.15
C THR A 3 -1.43 -36.16 3.61
N LEU A 4 -2.18 -35.95 4.70
CA LEU A 4 -2.44 -34.59 5.20
C LEU A 4 -1.21 -33.99 5.90
N GLU A 5 -0.35 -34.83 6.48
CA GLU A 5 0.91 -34.37 7.07
C GLU A 5 1.92 -33.99 6.00
N GLU A 6 1.97 -34.74 4.90
CA GLU A 6 2.79 -34.37 3.74
C GLU A 6 2.34 -33.03 3.14
N LEU A 7 1.02 -32.83 2.98
CA LEU A 7 0.50 -31.54 2.49
C LEU A 7 0.82 -30.37 3.43
N ASP A 8 0.76 -30.58 4.75
CA ASP A 8 1.18 -29.57 5.75
C ASP A 8 2.66 -29.19 5.57
N VAL A 9 3.53 -30.19 5.42
CA VAL A 9 4.96 -29.98 5.17
C VAL A 9 5.21 -29.26 3.86
N LEU A 10 4.57 -29.69 2.77
CA LEU A 10 4.79 -29.13 1.43
C LEU A 10 4.27 -27.70 1.29
N LEU A 11 3.10 -27.40 1.86
CA LEU A 11 2.41 -26.13 1.62
C LEU A 11 2.66 -25.09 2.71
N THR A 12 2.97 -25.52 3.94
CA THR A 12 3.20 -24.60 5.05
C THR A 12 4.50 -24.86 5.81
N GLY A 13 5.33 -25.81 5.39
CA GLY A 13 6.54 -26.19 6.13
C GLY A 13 6.24 -26.84 7.48
N GLY A 14 5.09 -27.50 7.62
CA GLY A 14 4.68 -28.19 8.84
C GLY A 14 4.15 -27.25 9.92
N ARG A 15 3.67 -26.07 9.53
CA ARG A 15 3.30 -24.99 10.46
C ARG A 15 1.82 -24.94 10.79
N LEU A 16 0.96 -25.75 10.15
CA LEU A 16 -0.48 -25.73 10.43
C LEU A 16 -0.76 -25.85 11.92
N SER A 17 -1.51 -24.88 12.46
CA SER A 17 -1.99 -24.93 13.85
C SER A 17 -2.95 -26.10 14.06
N PRO A 18 -3.14 -26.59 15.31
CA PRO A 18 -4.06 -27.69 15.58
C PRO A 18 -5.48 -27.46 15.06
N MET A 19 -5.97 -26.22 15.13
CA MET A 19 -7.29 -25.84 14.62
C MET A 19 -7.36 -25.87 13.09
N ALA A 20 -6.31 -25.38 12.41
CA ALA A 20 -6.21 -25.45 10.96
C ALA A 20 -6.12 -26.91 10.49
N LYS A 21 -5.35 -27.75 11.18
CA LYS A 21 -5.26 -29.20 10.89
C LYS A 21 -6.62 -29.89 10.99
N GLU A 22 -7.43 -29.54 12.00
CA GLU A 22 -8.78 -30.08 12.11
C GLU A 22 -9.67 -29.60 10.96
N THR A 23 -9.62 -28.31 10.62
CA THR A 23 -10.40 -27.75 9.50
C THR A 23 -10.06 -28.43 8.18
N VAL A 24 -8.77 -28.64 7.90
CA VAL A 24 -8.28 -29.35 6.70
C VAL A 24 -8.74 -30.81 6.71
N ARG A 25 -8.71 -31.46 7.87
CA ARG A 25 -9.19 -32.85 8.02
C ARG A 25 -10.68 -32.97 7.78
N THR A 26 -11.48 -32.02 8.26
CA THR A 26 -12.92 -31.96 8.00
C THR A 26 -13.18 -31.77 6.52
N ALA A 27 -12.55 -30.77 5.88
CA ALA A 27 -12.68 -30.54 4.45
C ALA A 27 -12.30 -31.76 3.60
N TYR A 28 -11.24 -32.47 3.98
CA TYR A 28 -10.82 -33.71 3.33
C TYR A 28 -11.86 -34.84 3.46
N LYS A 29 -12.46 -35.01 4.64
CA LYS A 29 -13.41 -36.09 4.92
C LYS A 29 -14.80 -35.83 4.31
N ASP A 30 -15.22 -34.58 4.28
CA ASP A 30 -16.55 -34.19 3.79
C ASP A 30 -16.60 -34.14 2.26
N ALA A 31 -15.44 -34.11 1.59
CA ALA A 31 -15.34 -34.12 0.14
C ALA A 31 -15.54 -35.52 -0.46
N PRO A 32 -16.08 -35.62 -1.69
CA PRO A 32 -16.09 -36.87 -2.45
C PRO A 32 -14.69 -37.45 -2.62
N GLU A 33 -14.56 -38.77 -2.69
CA GLU A 33 -13.27 -39.49 -2.71
C GLU A 33 -12.29 -38.95 -3.77
N TRP A 34 -12.78 -38.60 -4.95
CA TRP A 34 -11.98 -38.06 -6.06
C TRP A 34 -11.55 -36.59 -5.87
N GLU A 35 -12.10 -35.87 -4.90
CA GLU A 35 -11.85 -34.45 -4.63
C GLU A 35 -11.17 -34.19 -3.28
N GLN A 36 -10.98 -35.21 -2.44
CA GLN A 36 -10.47 -35.03 -1.07
C GLN A 36 -9.13 -34.31 -1.00
N LEU A 37 -8.20 -34.64 -1.91
CA LEU A 37 -6.90 -33.95 -2.00
C LEU A 37 -7.06 -32.48 -2.39
N GLN A 38 -7.93 -32.19 -3.36
CA GLN A 38 -8.18 -30.82 -3.81
C GLN A 38 -8.84 -30.01 -2.69
N ALA A 39 -9.80 -30.58 -1.97
CA ALA A 39 -10.46 -29.95 -0.83
C ALA A 39 -9.47 -29.64 0.31
N ALA A 40 -8.56 -30.57 0.62
CA ALA A 40 -7.50 -30.34 1.60
C ALA A 40 -6.53 -29.23 1.16
N GLN A 41 -6.09 -29.23 -0.10
CA GLN A 41 -5.22 -28.19 -0.65
C GLN A 41 -5.89 -26.81 -0.61
N GLN A 42 -7.17 -26.72 -0.99
CA GLN A 42 -7.95 -25.49 -0.89
C GLN A 42 -8.09 -25.02 0.55
N ALA A 43 -8.41 -25.93 1.49
CA ALA A 43 -8.50 -25.59 2.90
C ALA A 43 -7.17 -25.05 3.43
N ILE A 44 -6.03 -25.68 3.08
CA ILE A 44 -4.70 -25.21 3.45
C ILE A 44 -4.41 -23.83 2.87
N ALA A 45 -4.75 -23.59 1.60
CA ALA A 45 -4.53 -22.29 0.94
C ALA A 45 -5.30 -21.14 1.61
N MET A 46 -6.39 -21.45 2.32
CA MET A 46 -7.18 -20.48 3.08
C MET A 46 -6.67 -20.25 4.51
N THR A 47 -5.62 -20.96 4.96
CA THR A 47 -5.05 -20.80 6.31
C THR A 47 -4.10 -19.61 6.39
N ALA A 48 -3.92 -19.06 7.59
CA ALA A 48 -2.96 -17.98 7.81
C ALA A 48 -1.52 -18.47 7.62
N GLU A 49 -1.26 -19.74 7.93
CA GLU A 49 0.03 -20.42 7.85
C GLU A 49 0.57 -20.51 6.42
N PHE A 50 -0.33 -20.67 5.44
CA PHE A 50 0.00 -20.64 4.01
C PHE A 50 0.27 -19.21 3.51
N ASN A 51 -0.53 -18.24 3.99
CA ASN A 51 -0.49 -16.86 3.50
C ASN A 51 0.53 -15.96 4.23
N THR A 52 1.27 -16.49 5.21
CA THR A 52 2.26 -15.72 5.98
C THR A 52 3.60 -16.44 6.09
N LEU A 53 4.68 -15.66 6.08
CA LEU A 53 6.02 -16.11 6.39
C LEU A 53 6.26 -15.97 7.90
N GLY A 54 5.96 -17.03 8.66
CA GLY A 54 6.16 -17.04 10.11
C GLY A 54 5.19 -17.97 10.84
N LYS A 55 5.27 -17.99 12.17
CA LYS A 55 4.23 -18.61 13.01
C LYS A 55 3.10 -17.60 13.15
N PRO A 56 1.89 -17.86 12.60
CA PRO A 56 0.75 -17.08 13.01
C PRO A 56 0.60 -17.29 14.52
N LEU A 57 0.41 -16.20 15.26
CA LEU A 57 0.21 -16.22 16.71
C LEU A 57 -1.30 -16.16 16.98
N PRO A 58 -2.07 -17.25 16.76
CA PRO A 58 -3.51 -17.21 16.91
C PRO A 58 -3.86 -16.94 18.38
N GLN A 59 -4.84 -16.06 18.59
CA GLN A 59 -5.44 -15.88 19.90
C GLN A 59 -6.61 -16.86 20.04
N ALA A 60 -6.63 -17.65 21.11
CA ALA A 60 -7.69 -18.64 21.38
C ALA A 60 -9.04 -18.00 21.73
N SER A 61 -9.03 -16.72 22.11
CA SER A 61 -10.24 -16.00 22.50
C SER A 61 -10.83 -15.27 21.29
N PRO A 62 -12.17 -15.33 21.10
CA PRO A 62 -12.84 -14.44 20.15
C PRO A 62 -12.44 -12.99 20.43
N ARG A 63 -12.24 -12.20 19.38
CA ARG A 63 -12.01 -10.76 19.52
C ARG A 63 -13.13 -10.20 20.38
N ALA A 64 -12.78 -9.55 21.49
CA ALA A 64 -13.76 -8.91 22.36
C ALA A 64 -14.64 -8.01 21.51
N SER A 65 -15.96 -8.22 21.59
CA SER A 65 -16.91 -7.34 20.91
C SER A 65 -16.66 -5.93 21.41
N THR A 66 -16.38 -5.01 20.49
CA THR A 66 -16.15 -3.62 20.84
C THR A 66 -17.45 -3.11 21.46
N LEU A 67 -17.47 -2.91 22.77
CA LEU A 67 -18.62 -2.29 23.44
C LEU A 67 -18.91 -0.98 22.71
N ALA A 68 -20.19 -0.76 22.40
CA ALA A 68 -20.63 0.49 21.81
C ALA A 68 -20.14 1.64 22.69
N GLN A 69 -19.21 2.44 22.18
CA GLN A 69 -18.73 3.62 22.89
C GLN A 69 -19.93 4.50 23.18
N THR A 70 -20.14 4.85 24.46
CA THR A 70 -21.10 5.88 24.85
C THR A 70 -20.72 7.15 24.11
N LYS A 71 -21.58 7.58 23.18
CA LYS A 71 -21.41 8.83 22.43
C LYS A 71 -21.35 9.98 23.44
N THR A 72 -20.15 10.47 23.71
CA THR A 72 -19.94 11.71 24.47
C THR A 72 -20.54 12.86 23.67
N ALA A 73 -21.04 13.89 24.38
CA ALA A 73 -21.60 15.08 23.73
C ALA A 73 -20.57 15.64 22.72
N ALA A 74 -21.04 15.92 21.49
CA ALA A 74 -20.20 16.41 20.42
C ALA A 74 -19.53 17.73 20.85
N ARG A 75 -18.20 17.70 20.97
CA ARG A 75 -17.39 18.89 21.20
C ARG A 75 -16.82 19.36 19.85
N PRO A 76 -16.47 20.64 19.70
CA PRO A 76 -15.67 21.08 18.57
C PRO A 76 -14.42 20.20 18.48
N TYR A 77 -14.29 19.45 17.39
CA TYR A 77 -13.26 18.44 17.19
C TYR A 77 -12.47 18.80 15.94
N LYS A 78 -11.14 18.78 16.07
CA LYS A 78 -10.21 18.89 14.95
C LYS A 78 -9.44 17.59 14.88
N ALA A 79 -9.40 16.98 13.70
CA ALA A 79 -8.58 15.82 13.41
C ALA A 79 -7.74 16.07 12.18
N VAL A 80 -6.57 15.43 12.16
CA VAL A 80 -5.77 15.25 10.96
C VAL A 80 -6.00 13.83 10.49
N VAL A 81 -6.45 13.68 9.25
CA VAL A 81 -6.62 12.36 8.61
C VAL A 81 -5.47 12.17 7.63
N MET A 82 -4.61 11.19 7.91
CA MET A 82 -3.58 10.77 6.97
C MET A 82 -4.11 9.61 6.14
N LEU A 83 -4.26 9.82 4.83
CA LEU A 83 -4.56 8.76 3.88
C LEU A 83 -3.24 8.26 3.29
N PHE A 84 -2.79 7.09 3.71
CA PHE A 84 -1.59 6.46 3.18
C PHE A 84 -1.94 5.54 2.00
N LEU A 85 -1.55 5.93 0.79
CA LEU A 85 -1.82 5.18 -0.44
C LEU A 85 -0.60 4.33 -0.83
N ALA A 86 -0.33 3.28 -0.05
CA ALA A 86 0.81 2.38 -0.23
C ALA A 86 0.71 1.58 -1.55
N GLY A 87 1.21 2.14 -2.66
CA GLY A 87 1.17 1.52 -3.98
C GLY A 87 -0.19 1.57 -4.69
N GLY A 88 -1.24 2.08 -4.03
CA GLY A 88 -2.58 2.21 -4.61
C GLY A 88 -2.78 3.48 -5.46
N ALA A 89 -1.80 4.37 -5.50
CA ALA A 89 -1.83 5.59 -6.30
C ALA A 89 -0.53 5.75 -7.08
N ASP A 90 -0.65 6.02 -8.37
CA ASP A 90 0.47 6.46 -9.19
C ASP A 90 0.63 7.98 -9.04
N THR A 91 1.42 8.40 -8.05
CA THR A 91 1.58 9.82 -7.70
C THR A 91 2.26 10.64 -8.79
N TRP A 92 3.03 10.00 -9.70
CA TRP A 92 3.62 10.67 -10.86
C TRP A 92 2.57 11.05 -11.89
N ASN A 93 1.48 10.28 -12.00
CA ASN A 93 0.34 10.61 -12.86
C ASN A 93 -0.73 11.45 -12.13
N MET A 94 -0.63 11.66 -10.81
CA MET A 94 -1.54 12.56 -10.10
C MET A 94 -1.23 14.04 -10.35
N LEU A 95 0.06 14.39 -10.43
CA LEU A 95 0.57 15.75 -10.63
C LEU A 95 1.74 15.71 -11.61
N VAL A 96 1.53 16.21 -12.82
CA VAL A 96 2.48 16.13 -13.93
C VAL A 96 3.00 17.52 -14.26
N PRO A 97 4.33 17.75 -14.39
CA PRO A 97 4.87 19.03 -14.86
C PRO A 97 4.42 19.33 -16.29
N GLN A 98 4.23 20.60 -16.63
CA GLN A 98 3.78 21.04 -17.96
C GLN A 98 4.57 22.26 -18.40
N ASP A 99 4.76 22.43 -19.72
CA ASP A 99 5.45 23.58 -20.32
C ASP A 99 6.83 23.90 -19.69
N CYS A 100 7.58 22.88 -19.29
CA CYS A 100 8.91 23.03 -18.70
C CYS A 100 9.77 21.76 -18.96
N PRO A 101 11.12 21.83 -18.86
CA PRO A 101 11.99 20.68 -19.15
C PRO A 101 11.67 19.41 -18.35
N LEU A 102 11.08 19.54 -17.14
CA LEU A 102 10.66 18.41 -16.33
C LEU A 102 9.57 17.55 -17.00
N TYR A 103 8.80 18.09 -17.96
CA TYR A 103 7.81 17.29 -18.67
C TYR A 103 8.48 16.28 -19.61
N GLU A 104 9.56 16.65 -20.29
CA GLU A 104 10.30 15.70 -21.13
C GLU A 104 11.00 14.65 -20.26
N GLU A 105 11.59 15.05 -19.13
CA GLU A 105 12.15 14.09 -18.16
C GLU A 105 11.09 13.10 -17.65
N TYR A 106 9.89 13.60 -17.35
CA TYR A 106 8.74 12.77 -16.98
C TYR A 106 8.39 11.78 -18.10
N ARG A 107 8.28 12.24 -19.35
CA ARG A 107 7.96 11.38 -20.50
C ARG A 107 9.04 10.33 -20.76
N ASP A 108 10.30 10.69 -20.67
CA ASP A 108 11.43 9.78 -20.88
C ASP A 108 11.44 8.65 -19.84
N VAL A 109 11.16 8.98 -18.57
CA VAL A 109 11.12 7.99 -17.48
C VAL A 109 9.84 7.15 -17.51
N ARG A 110 8.72 7.74 -17.92
CA ARG A 110 7.38 7.10 -17.84
C ARG A 110 6.97 6.39 -19.12
N THR A 111 7.63 6.68 -20.24
CA THR A 111 7.42 6.04 -21.53
C THR A 111 5.94 6.04 -21.95
N ASP A 112 5.37 4.87 -22.19
CA ASP A 112 3.98 4.59 -22.54
C ASP A 112 2.97 4.89 -21.42
N LEU A 113 3.42 5.13 -20.19
CA LEU A 113 2.56 5.50 -19.05
C LEU A 113 2.51 7.02 -18.80
N ALA A 114 3.20 7.81 -19.64
CA ALA A 114 3.18 9.26 -19.58
C ALA A 114 1.81 9.81 -20.02
N LEU A 115 1.26 10.76 -19.27
CA LEU A 115 0.02 11.44 -19.61
C LEU A 115 0.27 12.64 -20.49
N GLU A 116 -0.53 12.77 -21.55
CA GLU A 116 -0.52 13.93 -22.43
C GLU A 116 -1.25 15.12 -21.79
N PRO A 117 -0.95 16.37 -22.20
CA PRO A 117 -1.57 17.57 -21.60
C PRO A 117 -3.10 17.58 -21.68
N THR A 118 -3.67 16.90 -22.69
CA THR A 118 -5.12 16.77 -22.89
C THR A 118 -5.80 15.86 -21.87
N GLU A 119 -5.04 15.01 -21.18
CA GLU A 119 -5.53 14.09 -20.14
C GLU A 119 -5.48 14.72 -18.73
N LEU A 120 -5.05 15.98 -18.66
CA LEU A 120 -4.73 16.68 -17.43
C LEU A 120 -5.57 17.97 -17.28
N ILE A 121 -5.81 18.36 -16.04
CA ILE A 121 -6.46 19.62 -15.67
C ILE A 121 -5.36 20.59 -15.22
N PRO A 122 -5.14 21.70 -15.93
CA PRO A 122 -3.99 22.57 -15.67
C PRO A 122 -4.13 23.38 -14.38
N ILE A 123 -3.05 23.46 -13.62
CA ILE A 123 -2.83 24.38 -12.50
C ILE A 123 -1.60 25.25 -12.75
N VAL A 124 -1.58 26.44 -12.16
CA VAL A 124 -0.49 27.41 -12.28
C VAL A 124 0.00 27.79 -10.90
N THR A 125 1.32 27.90 -10.76
CA THR A 125 2.02 28.20 -9.52
C THR A 125 3.15 29.18 -9.80
N SER A 126 3.58 29.91 -8.78
CA SER A 126 4.69 30.87 -8.85
C SER A 126 5.84 30.48 -7.90
N GLY A 127 7.03 31.03 -8.12
CA GLY A 127 8.15 30.90 -7.17
C GLY A 127 8.98 29.63 -7.28
N GLN A 128 8.85 28.88 -8.39
CA GLN A 128 9.63 27.68 -8.67
C GLN A 128 9.96 27.56 -10.16
N GLN A 129 10.88 26.66 -10.52
CA GLN A 129 11.40 26.52 -11.89
C GLN A 129 10.32 26.13 -12.90
N CYS A 130 9.40 25.24 -12.53
CA CYS A 130 8.25 24.87 -13.36
C CYS A 130 6.99 25.55 -12.82
N ALA A 131 6.37 26.41 -13.62
CA ALA A 131 5.22 27.22 -13.19
C ALA A 131 3.87 26.57 -13.51
N LYS A 132 3.85 25.53 -14.34
CA LYS A 132 2.63 24.88 -14.81
C LYS A 132 2.68 23.39 -14.53
N PHE A 133 1.56 22.87 -14.04
CA PHE A 133 1.37 21.45 -13.80
C PHE A 133 -0.03 21.03 -14.26
N GLY A 134 -0.21 19.74 -14.47
CA GLY A 134 -1.48 19.11 -14.74
C GLY A 134 -1.86 18.16 -13.61
N VAL A 135 -3.08 18.30 -13.11
CA VAL A 135 -3.70 17.33 -12.20
C VAL A 135 -4.45 16.30 -13.03
N HIS A 136 -4.36 15.01 -12.70
CA HIS A 136 -5.08 13.95 -13.42
C HIS A 136 -6.58 14.28 -13.63
N ALA A 137 -7.14 14.08 -14.84
CA ALA A 137 -8.54 14.45 -15.16
C ALA A 137 -9.61 13.91 -14.19
N ARG A 138 -9.41 12.69 -13.69
CA ARG A 138 -10.29 12.05 -12.69
C ARG A 138 -10.22 12.67 -11.27
N LEU A 139 -9.31 13.61 -11.01
CA LEU A 139 -9.12 14.28 -9.72
C LEU A 139 -9.65 15.73 -9.73
N SER A 140 -10.74 15.99 -10.46
CA SER A 140 -11.38 17.31 -10.55
C SER A 140 -11.77 17.91 -9.19
N PHE A 141 -12.11 17.07 -8.20
CA PHE A 141 -12.38 17.51 -6.84
C PHE A 141 -11.13 18.11 -6.17
N LEU A 142 -9.97 17.45 -6.30
CA LEU A 142 -8.69 17.97 -5.80
C LEU A 142 -8.31 19.28 -6.48
N LYS A 143 -8.53 19.38 -7.79
CA LYS A 143 -8.36 20.64 -8.52
C LYS A 143 -9.22 21.77 -7.94
N SER A 144 -10.50 21.49 -7.66
CA SER A 144 -11.40 22.49 -7.08
C SER A 144 -10.94 22.94 -5.69
N LEU A 145 -10.40 22.04 -4.87
CA LEU A 145 -9.83 22.40 -3.57
C LEU A 145 -8.56 23.23 -3.71
N TYR A 146 -7.69 22.88 -4.67
CA TYR A 146 -6.49 23.66 -4.96
C TYR A 146 -6.85 25.09 -5.39
N ASP A 147 -7.82 25.25 -6.28
CA ASP A 147 -8.28 26.57 -6.75
C ASP A 147 -8.89 27.43 -5.64
N LYS A 148 -9.46 26.80 -4.61
CA LYS A 148 -9.99 27.49 -3.42
C LYS A 148 -8.90 27.86 -2.41
N GLY A 149 -7.68 27.33 -2.54
CA GLY A 149 -6.63 27.44 -1.54
C GLY A 149 -6.79 26.46 -0.36
N ASP A 150 -7.69 25.48 -0.48
CA ASP A 150 -7.97 24.48 0.57
C ASP A 150 -7.09 23.23 0.42
N ALA A 151 -6.37 23.09 -0.69
CA ALA A 151 -5.41 22.01 -0.92
C ALA A 151 -4.09 22.54 -1.49
N ALA A 152 -2.99 21.87 -1.13
CA ALA A 152 -1.67 22.13 -1.67
C ALA A 152 -1.01 20.80 -2.05
N PHE A 153 -0.26 20.81 -3.15
CA PHE A 153 0.62 19.71 -3.52
C PHE A 153 2.03 19.99 -2.98
N VAL A 154 2.63 18.97 -2.38
CA VAL A 154 4.04 19.02 -1.96
C VAL A 154 4.72 17.79 -2.53
N SER A 155 5.57 18.00 -3.52
CA SER A 155 6.30 16.94 -4.23
C SER A 155 7.76 16.87 -3.75
N ASN A 156 8.44 15.77 -4.11
CA ASN A 156 9.86 15.55 -3.78
C ASN A 156 10.16 15.65 -2.28
N ILE A 157 9.23 15.17 -1.44
CA ILE A 157 9.40 15.08 0.00
C ILE A 157 9.91 13.70 0.38
N GLY A 158 10.79 13.65 1.37
CA GLY A 158 11.33 12.42 1.94
C GLY A 158 11.85 12.68 3.34
N ALA A 159 12.04 11.60 4.11
CA ALA A 159 12.64 11.71 5.43
C ALA A 159 14.14 11.99 5.31
N LEU A 160 14.61 13.02 6.03
CA LEU A 160 16.03 13.33 6.21
C LEU A 160 16.36 13.25 7.70
N VAL A 161 17.52 12.66 8.02
CA VAL A 161 18.05 12.69 9.40
C VAL A 161 18.62 14.07 9.72
N GLU A 162 19.26 14.69 8.72
CA GLU A 162 19.88 16.01 8.80
C GLU A 162 19.77 16.71 7.44
N PRO A 163 19.78 18.06 7.40
CA PRO A 163 19.88 18.78 6.14
C PRO A 163 21.11 18.32 5.35
N THR A 164 20.92 17.91 4.10
CA THR A 164 21.99 17.36 3.26
C THR A 164 21.93 17.85 1.83
N THR A 165 23.05 17.74 1.11
CA THR A 165 23.15 18.03 -0.32
C THR A 165 23.22 16.74 -1.15
N LEU A 166 22.89 16.82 -2.44
CA LEU A 166 23.02 15.68 -3.35
C LEU A 166 24.44 15.09 -3.37
N GLN A 167 25.46 15.95 -3.28
CA GLN A 167 26.85 15.53 -3.26
C GLN A 167 27.19 14.76 -1.98
N GLN A 168 26.79 15.27 -0.81
CA GLN A 168 26.98 14.59 0.48
C GLN A 168 26.22 13.26 0.55
N PHE A 169 25.03 13.20 -0.04
CA PHE A 169 24.26 11.96 -0.16
C PHE A 169 25.00 10.94 -1.04
N LYS A 170 25.48 11.35 -2.23
CA LYS A 170 26.20 10.46 -3.17
C LYS A 170 27.57 10.02 -2.64
N SER A 171 28.24 10.84 -1.84
CA SER A 171 29.54 10.51 -1.26
C SER A 171 29.46 9.70 0.05
N GLY A 172 28.25 9.44 0.55
CA GLY A 172 28.04 8.70 1.81
C GLY A 172 28.42 9.49 3.07
N GLN A 173 28.59 10.81 2.95
CA GLN A 173 28.95 11.68 4.09
C GLN A 173 27.73 12.07 4.95
N ALA A 174 26.53 11.98 4.38
CA ALA A 174 25.29 12.31 5.06
C ALA A 174 24.76 11.13 5.88
N ARG A 175 24.24 11.39 7.08
CA ARG A 175 23.45 10.39 7.82
C ARG A 175 22.13 10.14 7.09
N GLN A 176 21.87 8.89 6.77
CA GLN A 176 20.66 8.45 6.06
C GLN A 176 19.68 7.76 7.01
N CYS A 177 18.38 7.89 6.73
CA CYS A 177 17.36 7.08 7.37
C CYS A 177 17.57 5.60 7.00
N PHE A 178 17.37 4.70 7.97
CA PHE A 178 17.34 3.26 7.68
C PHE A 178 16.20 2.96 6.70
N GLY A 179 16.50 2.19 5.65
CA GLY A 179 15.49 1.81 4.65
C GLY A 179 15.08 2.94 3.70
N LEU A 180 15.91 3.97 3.49
CA LEU A 180 15.71 4.90 2.38
C LEU A 180 15.55 4.10 1.07
N PHE A 181 14.48 4.38 0.33
CA PHE A 181 14.08 3.65 -0.90
C PHE A 181 13.67 2.18 -0.68
N SER A 182 13.49 1.73 0.57
CA SER A 182 12.96 0.41 0.88
C SER A 182 11.44 0.39 0.76
N HIS A 183 10.91 -0.65 0.11
CA HIS A 183 9.49 -1.00 0.13
C HIS A 183 9.18 -2.18 1.08
N SER A 184 10.17 -2.57 1.90
CA SER A 184 10.15 -3.72 2.82
C SER A 184 9.80 -3.33 4.26
#